data_AF-A0A951A561-F1
#
_entry.id   AF-A0A951A561-F1
#
_cell.length_a   1.000
_cell.length_b   1.000
_cell.length_c   1.000
_cell.angle_alpha   90.00
_cell.angle_beta   90.00
_cell.angle_gamma   90.00
#
_symmetry.space_group_name_H-M   'P 1'
#
loop_
_entity.id
_entity.type
_entity.pdbx_description
1 polymer ?
#
loop_
_entity_poly.entity_id
_entity_poly.type
_entity_poly.pdbx_seq_one_letter_code
_entity_poly.pdbx_strand_id
1 'polypeptide(L)'
;MKAKAEPADAKPEAARTTSGHDDAGIAARAAAAVEAANARAVDTGKFQQLKQPVGEADDLKLISGVGPAIEKKLNSTGIWHYWQVKALSAEDIDKVEQEAGLKGRAHRDDWVGQATDLMAGKGPRHK
;
A
#
# COMPACT_ATOMS: atom_id res chain seq x y z
N MET A 1 77.56 4.51 -15.65
CA MET A 1 77.25 4.14 -14.26
C MET A 1 76.55 5.29 -13.57
N LYS A 2 75.29 5.14 -13.20
CA LYS A 2 74.57 5.83 -12.11
C LYS A 2 73.22 5.12 -11.95
N ALA A 3 72.96 4.69 -10.72
CA ALA A 3 71.93 3.75 -10.32
C ALA A 3 70.69 4.45 -9.72
N LYS A 4 69.70 3.60 -9.37
CA LYS A 4 68.52 3.75 -8.48
C LYS A 4 67.22 4.20 -9.18
N ALA A 5 66.16 3.38 -9.31
CA ALA A 5 65.36 2.55 -8.38
C ALA A 5 64.15 3.31 -7.77
N GLU A 6 62.96 2.70 -7.97
CA GLU A 6 61.58 2.85 -7.45
C GLU A 6 61.19 3.99 -6.47
N PRO A 7 59.90 4.35 -6.49
CA PRO A 7 59.20 4.73 -5.26
C PRO A 7 57.95 3.87 -5.00
N ALA A 8 57.83 3.41 -3.76
CA ALA A 8 56.62 2.90 -3.14
C ALA A 8 56.21 3.81 -1.95
N ASP A 9 54.89 3.86 -1.74
CA ASP A 9 54.13 4.15 -0.51
C ASP A 9 53.82 5.59 -0.01
N ALA A 10 52.50 5.86 -0.07
CA ALA A 10 51.57 6.41 0.93
C ALA A 10 51.75 7.81 1.56
N LYS A 11 50.73 8.66 1.37
CA LYS A 11 49.61 8.90 2.32
C LYS A 11 48.88 10.21 1.99
N PRO A 12 47.54 10.23 2.03
CA PRO A 12 46.89 11.42 2.58
C PRO A 12 45.98 11.04 3.75
N GLU A 13 46.25 11.67 4.88
CA GLU A 13 45.41 11.66 6.07
C GLU A 13 44.34 12.74 5.94
N ALA A 14 43.09 12.31 6.15
CA ALA A 14 41.98 13.02 6.78
C ALA A 14 41.56 14.42 6.28
N ALA A 15 40.39 14.47 5.65
CA ALA A 15 39.33 15.37 6.07
C ALA A 15 38.02 14.57 6.17
N ARG A 16 37.48 14.51 7.39
CA ARG A 16 36.29 13.77 7.77
C ARG A 16 35.02 14.51 7.32
N THR A 17 34.03 13.78 6.80
CA THR A 17 32.62 14.04 7.12
C THR A 17 31.92 12.70 7.26
N THR A 18 31.43 12.50 8.47
CA THR A 18 30.55 11.44 8.93
C THR A 18 29.18 11.55 8.24
N SER A 19 28.65 10.44 7.73
CA SER A 19 27.28 10.02 8.05
C SER A 19 27.11 8.60 7.56
N GLY A 20 26.78 7.68 8.47
CA GLY A 20 26.40 6.31 8.14
C GLY A 20 25.33 6.34 7.08
N HIS A 21 25.63 5.74 5.93
CA HIS A 21 24.62 5.42 4.94
C HIS A 21 24.18 4.01 5.28
N ASP A 22 23.30 3.91 6.27
CA ASP A 22 22.62 2.67 6.59
C ASP A 22 21.90 2.23 5.32
N ASP A 23 22.29 1.08 4.76
CA ASP A 23 21.66 0.45 3.58
C ASP A 23 20.12 0.38 3.74
N ALA A 24 19.66 0.26 4.98
CA ALA A 24 18.25 0.33 5.39
C ALA A 24 17.54 1.66 5.06
N GLY A 25 18.22 2.80 5.16
CA GLY A 25 17.64 4.12 4.88
C GLY A 25 17.42 4.38 3.38
N ILE A 26 18.27 3.79 2.54
CA ILE A 26 18.16 3.85 1.07
C ILE A 26 17.03 2.94 0.62
N ALA A 27 16.96 1.72 1.16
CA ALA A 27 15.91 0.76 0.88
C ALA A 27 14.53 1.30 1.29
N ALA A 28 14.43 1.94 2.46
CA ALA A 28 13.18 2.56 2.92
C ALA A 28 12.75 3.74 2.02
N ARG A 29 13.69 4.58 1.58
CA ARG A 29 13.39 5.72 0.70
C ARG A 29 13.05 5.26 -0.73
N ALA A 30 13.68 4.20 -1.21
CA ALA A 30 13.35 3.57 -2.49
C ALA A 30 11.97 2.89 -2.44
N ALA A 31 11.65 2.19 -1.35
CA ALA A 31 10.32 1.61 -1.15
C ALA A 31 9.23 2.69 -1.12
N ALA A 32 9.43 3.78 -0.37
CA ALA A 32 8.50 4.91 -0.33
C ALA A 32 8.31 5.59 -1.70
N ALA A 33 9.37 5.70 -2.51
CA ALA A 33 9.28 6.26 -3.85
C ALA A 33 8.53 5.33 -4.83
N VAL A 34 8.71 4.01 -4.70
CA VAL A 34 7.98 3.00 -5.49
C VAL A 34 6.51 2.94 -5.10
N GLU A 35 6.20 3.10 -3.81
CA GLU A 35 4.86 3.12 -3.23
C GLU A 35 4.11 4.38 -3.71
N ALA A 36 4.73 5.56 -3.63
CA ALA A 36 4.19 6.80 -4.19
C ALA A 36 4.02 6.77 -5.73
N ALA A 37 4.88 6.05 -6.45
CA ALA A 37 4.72 5.84 -7.88
C ALA A 37 3.58 4.86 -8.21
N ASN A 38 3.39 3.80 -7.40
CA ASN A 38 2.24 2.90 -7.49
C ASN A 38 0.94 3.67 -7.22
N ALA A 39 0.91 4.53 -6.19
CA ALA A 39 -0.24 5.39 -5.88
C ALA A 39 -0.67 6.28 -7.05
N ARG A 40 0.30 6.75 -7.86
CA ARG A 40 0.01 7.55 -9.06
C ARG A 40 -0.39 6.71 -10.28
N ALA A 41 0.00 5.44 -10.32
CA ALA A 41 -0.33 4.52 -11.42
C ALA A 41 -1.65 3.77 -11.20
N VAL A 42 -2.14 3.71 -9.97
CA VAL A 42 -3.42 3.10 -9.61
C VAL A 42 -4.57 3.95 -10.12
N ASP A 43 -5.37 3.40 -11.04
CA ASP A 43 -6.62 4.01 -11.47
C ASP A 43 -7.67 3.82 -10.36
N THR A 44 -7.79 4.82 -9.48
CA THR A 44 -8.79 4.82 -8.40
C THR A 44 -10.23 4.97 -8.91
N GLY A 45 -10.43 5.15 -10.21
CA GLY A 45 -11.73 5.20 -10.86
C GLY A 45 -12.29 3.84 -11.25
N LYS A 46 -11.50 2.76 -11.16
CA LYS A 46 -11.91 1.39 -11.49
C LYS A 46 -11.61 0.42 -10.37
N PHE A 47 -12.40 -0.64 -10.29
CA PHE A 47 -12.10 -1.72 -9.37
C PHE A 47 -10.86 -2.47 -9.84
N GLN A 48 -9.90 -2.62 -8.93
CA GLN A 48 -8.75 -3.48 -9.11
C GLN A 48 -8.29 -4.02 -7.77
N GLN A 49 -7.97 -5.31 -7.75
CA GLN A 49 -7.28 -5.94 -6.62
C GLN A 49 -5.80 -5.56 -6.67
N LEU A 50 -5.27 -5.12 -5.54
CA LEU A 50 -3.87 -4.75 -5.42
C LEU A 50 -3.08 -5.94 -4.85
N LYS A 51 -1.76 -5.96 -5.08
CA LYS A 51 -0.87 -6.96 -4.43
C LYS A 51 -0.44 -6.54 -3.02
N GLN A 52 -0.43 -5.23 -2.77
CA GLN A 52 -0.08 -4.59 -1.50
C GLN A 52 -0.91 -3.32 -1.35
N PRO A 53 -1.18 -2.84 -0.12
CA PRO A 53 -1.81 -1.55 0.06
C PRO A 53 -0.94 -0.47 -0.55
N VAL A 54 -1.58 0.41 -1.29
CA VAL A 54 -0.95 1.58 -1.89
C VAL A 54 -1.29 2.77 -1.00
N GLY A 55 -0.30 3.25 -0.27
CA GLY A 55 -0.40 4.24 0.78
C GLY A 55 -0.83 3.60 2.10
N GLU A 56 -1.44 4.44 2.92
CA GLU A 56 -2.10 4.01 4.15
C GLU A 56 -3.39 3.26 3.80
N ALA A 57 -3.54 2.03 4.30
CA ALA A 57 -4.76 1.25 4.12
C ALA A 57 -5.92 1.88 4.90
N ASP A 58 -7.10 1.94 4.28
CA ASP A 58 -8.30 2.43 4.94
C ASP A 58 -8.83 1.40 5.97
N ASP A 59 -9.49 1.88 7.03
CA ASP A 59 -10.15 0.99 8.00
C ASP A 59 -11.49 0.51 7.43
N LEU A 60 -11.46 -0.59 6.68
CA LEU A 60 -12.67 -1.16 6.08
C LEU A 60 -13.72 -1.54 7.12
N LYS A 61 -13.35 -1.70 8.40
CA LYS A 61 -14.28 -1.96 9.51
C LYS A 61 -15.26 -0.82 9.78
N LEU A 62 -15.04 0.36 9.20
CA LEU A 62 -15.99 1.48 9.24
C LEU A 62 -17.23 1.22 8.37
N ILE A 63 -17.16 0.27 7.44
CA ILE A 63 -18.30 -0.18 6.66
C ILE A 63 -19.10 -1.19 7.48
N SER A 64 -20.39 -0.93 7.66
CA SER A 64 -21.29 -1.85 8.35
C SER A 64 -21.32 -3.21 7.64
N GLY A 65 -21.24 -4.29 8.44
CA GLY A 65 -21.09 -5.65 7.92
C GLY A 65 -19.65 -6.09 7.65
N VAL A 66 -18.67 -5.18 7.61
CA VAL A 66 -17.24 -5.52 7.55
C VAL A 66 -16.67 -5.66 8.96
N GLY A 67 -16.58 -6.89 9.46
CA GLY A 67 -15.88 -7.20 10.70
C GLY A 67 -14.37 -7.38 10.53
N PRO A 68 -13.59 -7.47 11.62
CA PRO A 68 -12.13 -7.70 11.57
C PRO A 68 -11.74 -8.98 10.81
N ALA A 69 -12.60 -10.02 10.82
CA ALA A 69 -12.37 -11.24 10.06
C ALA A 69 -12.60 -11.05 8.56
N ILE A 70 -13.54 -10.18 8.18
CA ILE A 70 -13.91 -9.90 6.80
C ILE A 70 -12.87 -8.98 6.17
N GLU A 71 -12.49 -7.91 6.86
CA GLU A 71 -11.41 -7.03 6.44
C GLU A 71 -10.12 -7.81 6.15
N LYS A 72 -9.70 -8.71 7.04
CA LYS A 72 -8.51 -9.55 6.79
C LYS A 72 -8.62 -10.36 5.50
N LYS A 73 -9.81 -10.87 5.17
CA LYS A 73 -10.04 -11.59 3.92
C LYS A 73 -9.99 -10.66 2.71
N LEU A 74 -10.64 -9.49 2.79
CA LEU A 74 -10.60 -8.47 1.74
C LEU A 74 -9.16 -7.99 1.49
N ASN A 75 -8.41 -7.73 2.55
CA ASN A 75 -7.00 -7.41 2.48
C ASN A 75 -6.20 -8.55 1.82
N SER A 76 -6.53 -9.81 2.13
CA SER A 76 -5.90 -10.97 1.50
C SER A 76 -6.23 -11.10 0.02
N THR A 77 -7.41 -10.62 -0.43
CA THR A 77 -7.80 -10.57 -1.85
C THR A 77 -7.33 -9.28 -2.54
N GLY A 78 -6.62 -8.40 -1.85
CA GLY A 78 -6.05 -7.19 -2.44
C GLY A 78 -6.89 -5.93 -2.30
N ILE A 79 -7.89 -5.92 -1.42
CA ILE A 79 -8.78 -4.79 -1.15
C ILE A 79 -8.40 -4.19 0.20
N TRP A 80 -7.83 -2.99 0.17
CA TRP A 80 -7.39 -2.24 1.35
C TRP A 80 -8.04 -0.88 1.49
N HIS A 81 -8.69 -0.38 0.43
CA HIS A 81 -9.13 1.02 0.36
C HIS A 81 -10.62 1.17 0.06
N TYR A 82 -11.23 2.26 0.54
CA TYR A 82 -12.63 2.59 0.28
C TYR A 82 -12.89 2.84 -1.20
N TRP A 83 -11.93 3.41 -1.94
CA TRP A 83 -12.09 3.63 -3.38
C TRP A 83 -12.23 2.32 -4.16
N GLN A 84 -11.58 1.24 -3.70
CA GLN A 84 -11.72 -0.09 -4.30
C GLN A 84 -13.14 -0.62 -4.05
N VAL A 85 -13.62 -0.51 -2.80
CA VAL A 85 -14.97 -0.94 -2.43
C VAL A 85 -16.03 -0.13 -3.17
N LYS A 86 -15.86 1.18 -3.30
CA LYS A 86 -16.73 2.06 -4.09
C LYS A 86 -16.75 1.68 -5.58
N ALA A 87 -15.64 1.21 -6.12
CA ALA A 87 -15.54 0.88 -7.54
C ALA A 87 -16.08 -0.52 -7.86
N LEU A 88 -16.43 -1.33 -6.87
CA LEU A 88 -17.01 -2.66 -7.06
C LEU A 88 -18.32 -2.57 -7.86
N SER A 89 -18.37 -3.29 -8.98
CA SER A 89 -19.63 -3.57 -9.68
C SER A 89 -20.38 -4.71 -8.98
N ALA A 90 -21.66 -4.94 -9.33
CA ALA A 90 -22.41 -6.08 -8.81
C ALA A 90 -21.71 -7.43 -9.09
N GLU A 91 -21.11 -7.58 -10.28
CA GLU A 91 -20.34 -8.79 -10.63
C GLU A 91 -19.06 -8.93 -9.80
N ASP A 92 -18.39 -7.82 -9.50
CA ASP A 92 -17.17 -7.84 -8.68
C ASP A 92 -17.50 -8.13 -7.22
N ILE A 93 -18.63 -7.62 -6.72
CA ILE A 93 -19.15 -7.95 -5.40
C ILE A 93 -19.33 -9.46 -5.30
N ASP A 94 -20.04 -10.08 -6.24
CA ASP A 94 -20.28 -11.53 -6.21
C ASP A 94 -18.97 -12.33 -6.23
N LYS A 95 -17.98 -11.92 -7.04
CA LYS A 95 -16.66 -12.57 -7.09
C LYS A 95 -15.91 -12.42 -5.77
N VAL A 96 -15.82 -11.20 -5.24
CA VAL A 96 -15.13 -10.90 -3.98
C VAL A 96 -15.81 -11.63 -2.82
N GLU A 97 -17.14 -11.72 -2.82
CA GLU A 97 -17.88 -12.47 -1.83
C GLU A 97 -17.61 -13.97 -1.93
N GLN A 98 -17.57 -14.54 -3.13
CA GLN A 98 -17.20 -15.95 -3.32
C GLN A 98 -15.77 -16.23 -2.84
N GLU A 99 -14.80 -15.37 -3.19
CA GLU A 99 -13.40 -15.48 -2.76
C GLU A 99 -13.25 -15.33 -1.24
N ALA A 100 -13.95 -14.36 -0.64
CA ALA A 100 -13.92 -14.12 0.80
C ALA A 100 -14.86 -15.05 1.59
N GLY A 101 -15.65 -15.90 0.93
CA GLY A 101 -16.64 -16.75 1.57
C GLY A 101 -17.71 -15.96 2.34
N LEU A 102 -18.09 -14.80 1.80
CA LEU A 102 -19.19 -13.97 2.26
C LEU A 102 -20.46 -14.35 1.47
N LYS A 103 -21.63 -14.07 2.02
CA LYS A 103 -22.92 -14.42 1.38
C LYS A 103 -23.83 -13.20 1.36
N GLY A 104 -23.79 -12.43 0.28
CA GLY A 104 -24.67 -11.28 0.02
C GLY A 104 -24.55 -10.14 1.02
N ARG A 105 -23.45 -10.05 1.77
CA ARG A 105 -23.26 -9.02 2.80
C ARG A 105 -22.95 -7.66 2.18
N ALA A 106 -22.10 -7.63 1.17
CA ALA A 106 -21.73 -6.40 0.49
C ALA A 106 -22.92 -5.72 -0.18
N HIS A 107 -23.84 -6.51 -0.74
CA HIS A 107 -25.11 -6.01 -1.27
C HIS A 107 -26.11 -5.63 -0.18
N ARG A 108 -26.32 -6.48 0.83
CA ARG A 108 -27.29 -6.22 1.90
C ARG A 108 -26.96 -4.99 2.73
N ASP A 109 -25.67 -4.78 2.98
CA ASP A 109 -25.18 -3.70 3.82
C ASP A 109 -24.77 -2.46 2.98
N ASP A 110 -24.99 -2.42 1.66
CA ASP A 110 -24.63 -1.27 0.80
C ASP A 110 -23.16 -0.82 0.98
N TRP A 111 -22.22 -1.75 0.83
CA TRP A 111 -20.79 -1.43 1.04
C TRP A 111 -20.29 -0.33 0.09
N VAL A 112 -20.74 -0.35 -1.17
CA VAL A 112 -20.38 0.65 -2.19
C VAL A 112 -20.84 2.05 -1.78
N GLY A 113 -22.09 2.20 -1.34
CA GLY A 113 -22.63 3.48 -0.89
C GLY A 113 -21.99 3.96 0.41
N GLN A 114 -21.67 3.06 1.34
CA GLN A 114 -20.95 3.40 2.56
C GLN A 114 -19.51 3.84 2.31
N ALA A 115 -18.79 3.13 1.44
CA ALA A 115 -17.43 3.49 1.04
C ALA A 115 -17.40 4.87 0.37
N THR A 116 -18.40 5.18 -0.45
CA THR A 116 -18.56 6.52 -1.05
C THR A 116 -18.77 7.61 0.01
N ASP A 117 -19.61 7.35 1.02
CA ASP A 117 -19.82 8.28 2.13
C ASP A 117 -18.53 8.51 2.95
N LEU A 118 -17.80 7.44 3.27
CA LEU A 118 -16.53 7.51 4.00
C LEU A 118 -15.48 8.32 3.23
N MET A 119 -15.38 8.11 1.91
CA MET A 119 -14.53 8.93 1.04
C MET A 119 -14.95 10.40 0.98
N ALA A 120 -16.24 10.69 1.16
CA ALA A 120 -16.77 12.06 1.23
C ALA A 120 -16.59 12.71 2.62
N GLY A 121 -15.93 12.03 3.57
CA GLY A 121 -15.73 12.49 4.93
C GLY A 121 -16.97 12.35 5.82
N LYS A 122 -17.99 11.62 5.37
CA LYS A 122 -19.12 11.24 6.21
C LYS A 122 -18.68 10.14 7.16
N GLY A 123 -19.06 10.25 8.43
CA GLY A 123 -18.77 9.22 9.43
C GLY A 123 -19.40 7.86 9.08
N PRO A 124 -18.92 6.77 9.70
CA PRO A 124 -19.46 5.43 9.51
C PRO A 124 -20.97 5.42 9.77
N ARG A 125 -21.72 4.80 8.86
CA ARG A 125 -23.14 4.53 9.10
C ARG A 125 -23.22 3.44 10.17
N HIS A 126 -24.20 3.56 11.08
CA HIS A 126 -24.33 2.77 12.31
C HIS A 126 -23.84 1.30 12.16
N LYS A 127 -22.93 0.90 13.06
CA LYS A 127 -22.29 -0.41 13.09
C LYS A 127 -23.14 -1.45 13.82
#